data_AF-A0A1G0H6H9-F1
#
_entry.id   AF-A0A1G0H6H9-F1
#
_cell.length_a   1.000
_cell.length_b   1.000
_cell.length_c   1.000
_cell.angle_alpha   90.00
_cell.angle_beta   90.00
_cell.angle_gamma   90.00
#
_symmetry.space_group_name_H-M   'P 1'
#
loop_
_entity.id
_entity.type
_entity.pdbx_description
1 polymer ?
#
loop_
_entity_poly.entity_id
_entity_poly.type
_entity_poly.pdbx_seq_one_letter_code
_entity_poly.pdbx_strand_id
1 'polypeptide(L)'
;MITPKKTVNALKRVKAMADKHDAMIVMASEMSRQDRELLMKTGWLRDIVQGWYLLTRPDIHPGDSASWYANFWDFLRVYLQERFGTDYCLSAEASLELHIGNSVTPKQVVVIVKEGGTVQQLPFDTSLLIYPDLKNLPKQKEIIQGLQVMSLPLALCKVSPTYYRKLSDNIEIALRSIRDPADLTRIIVENEFQSAAERIIGSYLFFGLEKEAGNIKRQLDLVGMQIYPKNPFEKTSPNLIATRFRSPSPYAARIELLWNKFRNPIIKLFPKEIGLPKNPKEYLRQVGELYVYDAYNSLSIEGYQVSEELIMRVQKKSWNPSLHPEDAKERNALAARGYYEAFQAVKQTLKKILKGNSPGECVEDDLSAWYQNLFSPSVQAEIISRETLFGFRRDRVFIRNSRHSPPPFEAVLDSMETFFNCLRKEESAAVRAILGHYIFVFIHPYMDGNGRIARFILNTMLASGGYPWSIVQVKRRNEYINALEAVHTTSDIKPFVCFIIEEMQLSKKLLKSLL
;
A
#
# COMPACT_ATOMS: atom_id res chain seq x y z
N MET A 1 1.69 -34.56 -25.62
CA MET A 1 1.23 -34.43 -24.21
C MET A 1 2.05 -33.38 -23.48
N ILE A 2 1.36 -32.48 -22.76
CA ILE A 2 1.99 -31.54 -21.82
C ILE A 2 2.35 -32.36 -20.57
N THR A 3 3.63 -32.41 -20.22
CA THR A 3 4.11 -33.11 -19.02
C THR A 3 4.65 -32.09 -18.03
N PRO A 4 4.46 -32.28 -16.71
CA PRO A 4 5.01 -31.37 -15.68
C PRO A 4 6.50 -31.06 -15.87
N LYS A 5 7.30 -32.06 -16.23
CA LYS A 5 8.75 -31.91 -16.50
C LYS A 5 9.06 -30.94 -17.65
N LYS A 6 8.25 -30.94 -18.72
CA LYS A 6 8.39 -30.02 -19.86
C LYS A 6 8.06 -28.59 -19.45
N THR A 7 6.97 -28.41 -18.68
CA THR A 7 6.57 -27.10 -18.16
C THR A 7 7.62 -26.51 -17.22
N VAL A 8 8.17 -27.31 -16.31
CA VAL A 8 9.25 -26.87 -15.39
C VAL A 8 10.50 -26.45 -16.15
N ASN A 9 10.90 -27.20 -17.17
CA ASN A 9 12.08 -26.86 -17.97
C ASN A 9 11.87 -25.58 -18.80
N ALA A 10 10.69 -25.40 -19.39
CA ALA A 10 10.32 -24.16 -20.09
C ALA A 10 10.31 -22.97 -19.12
N LEU A 11 9.71 -23.15 -17.94
CA LEU A 11 9.65 -22.12 -16.90
C LEU A 11 11.05 -21.69 -16.44
N LYS A 12 11.97 -22.63 -16.24
CA LYS A 12 13.37 -22.31 -15.89
C LYS A 12 14.05 -21.45 -16.96
N ARG A 13 13.87 -21.77 -18.25
CA ARG A 13 14.45 -21.00 -19.36
C ARG A 13 13.87 -19.60 -19.45
N VAL A 14 12.55 -19.47 -19.41
CA VAL A 14 11.85 -18.18 -19.53
C VAL A 14 12.07 -17.32 -18.28
N LYS A 15 12.13 -17.94 -17.08
CA LYS A 15 12.52 -17.22 -15.86
C LYS A 15 13.93 -16.66 -15.96
N ALA A 16 14.89 -17.41 -16.48
CA ALA A 16 16.25 -16.89 -16.68
C ALA A 16 16.31 -15.70 -17.66
N MET A 17 15.32 -15.54 -18.55
CA MET A 17 15.19 -14.35 -19.42
C MET A 17 14.62 -13.17 -18.63
N ALA A 18 13.54 -13.40 -17.88
CA ALA A 18 12.95 -12.43 -16.96
C ALA A 18 14.00 -11.89 -15.95
N ASP A 19 14.79 -12.79 -15.35
CA ASP A 19 15.83 -12.44 -14.38
C ASP A 19 16.92 -11.51 -14.96
N LYS A 20 17.18 -11.53 -16.28
CA LYS A 20 18.11 -10.59 -16.94
C LYS A 20 17.61 -9.15 -16.92
N HIS A 21 16.29 -8.97 -16.92
CA HIS A 21 15.64 -7.67 -16.88
C HIS A 21 15.35 -7.18 -15.45
N ASP A 22 15.68 -8.00 -14.44
CA ASP A 22 15.25 -7.82 -13.05
C ASP A 22 13.73 -7.56 -12.94
N ALA A 23 12.95 -8.25 -13.77
CA ALA A 23 11.52 -8.04 -13.93
C ALA A 23 10.83 -9.33 -14.38
N MET A 24 9.54 -9.51 -14.08
CA MET A 24 8.76 -10.66 -14.57
C MET A 24 8.31 -10.50 -16.04
N ILE A 25 9.07 -9.76 -16.85
CA ILE A 25 8.71 -9.33 -18.21
C ILE A 25 9.63 -10.03 -19.20
N VAL A 26 9.06 -10.58 -20.28
CA VAL A 26 9.81 -11.30 -21.32
C VAL A 26 9.29 -10.97 -22.71
N MET A 27 10.19 -10.87 -23.69
CA MET A 27 9.85 -10.62 -25.09
C MET A 27 9.70 -11.92 -25.88
N ALA A 28 8.81 -11.93 -26.88
CA ALA A 28 8.67 -13.05 -27.82
C ALA A 28 10.00 -13.43 -28.50
N SER A 29 10.84 -12.44 -28.81
CA SER A 29 12.13 -12.61 -29.48
C SER A 29 13.14 -13.37 -28.63
N GLU A 30 12.98 -13.39 -27.30
CA GLU A 30 13.92 -14.04 -26.38
C GLU A 30 13.60 -15.51 -26.14
N MET A 31 12.36 -15.93 -26.44
CA MET A 31 11.85 -17.26 -26.11
C MET A 31 11.53 -18.10 -27.34
N SER A 32 11.69 -19.42 -27.21
CA SER A 32 11.26 -20.34 -28.27
C SER A 32 9.73 -20.34 -28.40
N ARG A 33 9.23 -20.46 -29.64
CA ARG A 33 7.79 -20.58 -29.91
C ARG A 33 7.14 -21.71 -29.09
N GLN A 34 7.86 -22.83 -28.93
CA GLN A 34 7.40 -23.99 -28.17
C GLN A 34 7.23 -23.67 -26.68
N ASP A 35 8.20 -22.98 -26.07
CA ASP A 35 8.12 -22.59 -24.66
C ASP A 35 7.00 -21.58 -24.43
N ARG A 36 6.86 -20.59 -25.33
CA ARG A 36 5.78 -19.60 -25.28
C ARG A 36 4.41 -20.26 -25.28
N GLU A 37 4.12 -21.08 -26.30
CA GLU A 37 2.82 -21.75 -26.44
C GLU A 37 2.52 -22.67 -25.24
N LEU A 38 3.54 -23.36 -24.73
CA LEU A 38 3.41 -24.23 -23.56
C LEU A 38 3.08 -23.43 -22.29
N LEU A 39 3.81 -22.36 -22.01
CA LEU A 39 3.63 -21.57 -20.79
C LEU A 39 2.34 -20.75 -20.82
N MET A 40 1.92 -20.25 -21.98
CA MET A 40 0.61 -19.63 -22.14
C MET A 40 -0.51 -20.65 -21.88
N LYS A 41 -0.44 -21.83 -22.49
CA LYS A 41 -1.45 -22.89 -22.30
C LYS A 41 -1.51 -23.41 -20.86
N THR A 42 -0.41 -23.32 -20.12
CA THR A 42 -0.36 -23.73 -18.70
C THR A 42 -0.57 -22.58 -17.72
N GLY A 43 -0.85 -21.36 -18.20
CA GLY A 43 -1.17 -20.20 -17.35
C GLY A 43 0.02 -19.53 -16.68
N TRP A 44 1.25 -19.91 -17.02
CA TRP A 44 2.48 -19.31 -16.48
C TRP A 44 2.91 -18.05 -17.24
N LEU A 45 2.34 -17.80 -18.41
CA LEU A 45 2.68 -16.65 -19.25
C LEU A 45 1.40 -15.97 -19.76
N ARG A 46 1.35 -14.64 -19.71
CA ARG A 46 0.20 -13.85 -20.20
C ARG A 46 0.67 -12.75 -21.15
N ASP A 47 -0.12 -12.47 -22.18
CA ASP A 47 0.11 -11.33 -23.05
C ASP A 47 -0.07 -10.01 -22.28
N ILE A 48 0.82 -9.06 -22.54
CA ILE A 48 0.68 -7.65 -22.14
C ILE A 48 0.25 -6.84 -23.35
N VAL A 49 1.12 -6.85 -24.37
CA VAL A 49 0.92 -6.28 -25.71
C VAL A 49 1.59 -7.19 -26.72
N GLN A 50 1.37 -6.98 -28.02
CA GLN A 50 1.93 -7.84 -29.05
C GLN A 50 3.45 -7.98 -28.90
N GLY A 51 3.92 -9.22 -28.69
CA GLY A 51 5.34 -9.55 -28.54
C GLY A 51 5.89 -9.41 -27.12
N TRP A 52 5.07 -8.99 -26.14
CA TRP A 52 5.48 -8.74 -24.76
C TRP A 52 4.61 -9.52 -23.77
N TYR A 53 5.27 -10.20 -22.83
CA TYR A 53 4.61 -11.15 -21.94
C TYR A 53 4.98 -10.92 -20.48
N LEU A 54 4.01 -11.19 -19.60
CA LEU A 54 4.17 -11.24 -18.15
C LEU A 54 4.29 -12.69 -17.70
N LEU A 55 5.38 -13.02 -17.01
CA LEU A 55 5.53 -14.28 -16.30
C LEU A 55 4.70 -14.23 -15.01
N THR A 56 3.76 -15.15 -14.87
CA THR A 56 2.78 -15.16 -13.77
C THR A 56 2.57 -16.58 -13.23
N ARG A 57 1.69 -16.74 -12.24
CA ARG A 57 1.34 -18.05 -11.69
C ARG A 57 -0.05 -18.51 -12.19
N PRO A 58 -0.26 -19.82 -12.38
CA PRO A 58 -1.51 -20.35 -12.92
C PRO A 58 -2.69 -20.28 -11.95
N ASP A 59 -2.45 -20.08 -10.64
CA ASP A 59 -3.51 -19.90 -9.62
C ASP A 59 -4.15 -18.51 -9.67
N ILE A 60 -3.58 -17.60 -10.46
CA ILE A 60 -4.09 -16.25 -10.66
C ILE A 60 -5.17 -16.32 -11.74
N HIS A 61 -6.35 -15.75 -11.50
CA HIS A 61 -7.43 -15.74 -12.50
C HIS A 61 -7.13 -14.74 -13.63
N PRO A 62 -7.63 -14.95 -14.87
CA PRO A 62 -7.40 -14.02 -15.99
C PRO A 62 -7.85 -12.58 -15.73
N GLY A 63 -8.89 -12.39 -14.91
CA GLY A 63 -9.37 -11.06 -14.49
C GLY A 63 -8.68 -10.46 -13.26
N ASP A 64 -7.69 -11.15 -12.67
CA ASP A 64 -6.94 -10.61 -11.54
C ASP A 64 -5.91 -9.60 -12.03
N SER A 65 -6.11 -8.35 -11.65
CA SER A 65 -5.32 -7.19 -12.04
C SER A 65 -4.05 -7.00 -11.21
N ALA A 66 -3.91 -7.69 -10.08
CA ALA A 66 -2.81 -7.45 -9.16
C ALA A 66 -1.45 -7.78 -9.76
N SER A 67 -1.36 -8.88 -10.52
CA SER A 67 -0.10 -9.24 -11.20
C SER A 67 0.32 -8.18 -12.22
N TRP A 68 -0.66 -7.51 -12.85
CA TRP A 68 -0.37 -6.44 -13.79
C TRP A 68 0.07 -5.17 -13.08
N TYR A 69 -0.71 -4.67 -12.13
CA TYR A 69 -0.38 -3.43 -11.40
C TYR A 69 0.95 -3.55 -10.64
N ALA A 70 1.24 -4.73 -10.08
CA ALA A 70 2.52 -5.12 -9.50
C ALA A 70 3.74 -4.90 -10.41
N ASN A 71 3.59 -5.23 -11.69
CA ASN A 71 4.67 -5.23 -12.68
C ASN A 71 4.51 -4.10 -13.70
N PHE A 72 3.60 -3.15 -13.46
CA PHE A 72 3.28 -2.08 -14.40
C PHE A 72 4.52 -1.22 -14.70
N TRP A 73 5.19 -0.75 -13.65
CA TRP A 73 6.39 0.07 -13.78
C TRP A 73 7.59 -0.73 -14.30
N ASP A 74 7.72 -2.01 -13.91
CA ASP A 74 8.77 -2.90 -14.45
C ASP A 74 8.56 -3.14 -15.95
N PHE A 75 7.32 -3.34 -16.41
CA PHE A 75 7.01 -3.41 -17.84
C PHE A 75 7.41 -2.12 -18.56
N LEU A 76 7.02 -0.95 -18.05
CA LEU A 76 7.39 0.32 -18.67
C LEU A 76 8.91 0.51 -18.71
N ARG A 77 9.64 0.11 -17.66
CA ARG A 77 11.10 0.16 -17.62
C ARG A 77 11.70 -0.65 -18.76
N VAL A 78 11.35 -1.93 -18.85
CA VAL A 78 11.92 -2.83 -19.86
C VAL A 78 11.48 -2.42 -21.27
N TYR A 79 10.20 -2.10 -21.45
CA TYR A 79 9.64 -1.71 -22.75
C TYR A 79 10.26 -0.42 -23.29
N LEU A 80 10.41 0.61 -22.45
CA LEU A 80 10.98 1.89 -22.87
C LEU A 80 12.51 1.81 -23.05
N GLN A 81 13.20 1.05 -22.21
CA GLN A 81 14.64 0.80 -22.35
C GLN A 81 14.95 0.07 -23.67
N GLU A 82 14.19 -0.96 -24.02
CA GLU A 82 14.38 -1.70 -25.28
C GLU A 82 14.11 -0.80 -26.50
N ARG A 83 13.06 0.01 -26.42
CA ARG A 83 12.59 0.76 -27.59
C ARG A 83 13.32 2.09 -27.81
N PHE A 84 13.77 2.74 -26.73
CA PHE A 84 14.32 4.10 -26.77
C PHE A 84 15.66 4.24 -26.03
N GLY A 85 16.15 3.20 -25.35
CA GLY A 85 17.33 3.32 -24.51
C GLY A 85 17.15 4.44 -23.47
N THR A 86 18.04 5.42 -23.50
CA THR A 86 17.96 6.60 -22.64
C THR A 86 17.23 7.79 -23.27
N ASP A 87 16.77 7.68 -24.52
CA ASP A 87 16.25 8.80 -25.33
C ASP A 87 14.74 9.02 -25.17
N TYR A 88 14.26 8.83 -23.94
CA TYR A 88 12.90 9.15 -23.53
C TYR A 88 12.91 9.86 -22.17
N CYS A 89 11.78 10.45 -21.80
CA CYS A 89 11.52 10.93 -20.45
C CYS A 89 10.03 10.79 -20.14
N LEU A 90 9.68 10.38 -18.93
CA LEU A 90 8.29 10.44 -18.49
C LEU A 90 7.82 11.90 -18.38
N SER A 91 6.52 12.12 -18.57
CA SER A 91 5.92 13.45 -18.42
C SER A 91 6.12 14.01 -17.00
N ALA A 92 5.85 15.30 -16.83
CA ALA A 92 5.96 15.97 -15.53
C ALA A 92 5.10 15.30 -14.46
N GLU A 93 3.86 14.89 -14.80
CA GLU A 93 2.93 14.26 -13.86
C GLU A 93 3.44 12.86 -13.44
N ALA A 94 3.82 12.02 -14.40
CA ALA A 94 4.36 10.68 -14.12
C ALA A 94 5.70 10.74 -13.37
N SER A 95 6.57 11.70 -13.70
CA SER A 95 7.83 11.92 -12.99
C SER A 95 7.57 12.32 -11.54
N LEU A 96 6.66 13.28 -11.30
CA LEU A 96 6.32 13.73 -9.95
C LEU A 96 5.75 12.58 -9.11
N GLU A 97 4.86 11.77 -9.68
CA GLU A 97 4.27 10.61 -9.00
C GLU A 97 5.32 9.58 -8.55
N LEU A 98 6.33 9.30 -9.39
CA LEU A 98 7.43 8.39 -9.04
C LEU A 98 8.31 8.96 -7.93
N HIS A 99 8.65 10.26 -8.00
CA HIS A 99 9.44 10.95 -6.96
C HIS A 99 8.81 10.86 -5.56
N ILE A 100 7.48 10.97 -5.49
CA ILE A 100 6.74 10.94 -4.22
C ILE A 100 6.25 9.54 -3.83
N GLY A 101 6.72 8.50 -4.53
CA GLY A 101 6.32 7.12 -4.27
C GLY A 101 4.81 6.92 -4.32
N ASN A 102 4.12 7.52 -5.30
CA ASN A 102 2.69 7.33 -5.46
C ASN A 102 2.39 5.85 -5.69
N SER A 103 1.50 5.31 -4.86
CA SER A 103 1.26 3.88 -4.77
C SER A 103 0.09 3.41 -5.64
N VAL A 104 -0.65 4.32 -6.26
CA VAL A 104 -1.76 3.98 -7.16
C VAL A 104 -1.26 3.92 -8.59
N THR A 105 -1.52 2.81 -9.28
CA THR A 105 -1.15 2.69 -10.71
C THR A 105 -1.98 3.65 -11.58
N PRO A 106 -1.33 4.54 -12.37
CA PRO A 106 -2.04 5.50 -13.21
C PRO A 106 -2.78 4.82 -14.37
N LYS A 107 -3.91 5.42 -14.80
CA LYS A 107 -4.65 4.93 -15.99
C LYS A 107 -3.92 5.21 -17.30
N GLN A 108 -3.08 6.23 -17.34
CA GLN A 108 -2.26 6.54 -18.49
C GLN A 108 -0.92 7.08 -18.02
N VAL A 109 0.16 6.54 -18.57
CA VAL A 109 1.50 7.15 -18.47
C VAL A 109 1.81 7.82 -19.78
N VAL A 110 2.34 9.03 -19.68
CA VAL A 110 2.73 9.83 -20.83
C VAL A 110 4.26 9.87 -20.90
N VAL A 111 4.80 9.59 -22.08
CA VAL A 111 6.23 9.54 -22.36
C VAL A 111 6.56 10.48 -23.50
N ILE A 112 7.58 11.30 -23.26
CA ILE A 112 8.15 12.23 -24.21
C ILE A 112 9.35 11.56 -24.87
N VAL A 113 9.38 11.56 -26.20
CA VAL A 113 10.50 11.07 -27.00
C VAL A 113 10.93 12.13 -28.01
N LYS A 114 12.08 11.92 -28.64
CA LYS A 114 12.54 12.78 -29.74
C LYS A 114 11.66 12.63 -30.98
N GLU A 115 11.42 11.39 -31.40
CA GLU A 115 10.70 11.03 -32.62
C GLU A 115 9.86 9.75 -32.38
N GLY A 116 8.78 9.59 -33.16
CA GLY A 116 7.93 8.39 -33.13
C GLY A 116 6.86 8.40 -32.02
N GLY A 117 5.63 8.75 -32.39
CA GLY A 117 4.46 8.72 -31.49
C GLY A 117 3.64 7.44 -31.60
N THR A 118 3.09 6.97 -30.49
CA THR A 118 2.10 5.88 -30.48
C THR A 118 1.26 5.91 -29.21
N VAL A 119 0.06 5.35 -29.28
CA VAL A 119 -0.76 5.04 -28.10
C VAL A 119 -0.83 3.54 -27.98
N GLN A 120 -0.32 3.01 -26.88
CA GLN A 120 -0.37 1.59 -26.57
C GLN A 120 -1.41 1.36 -25.48
N GLN A 121 -2.46 0.62 -25.80
CA GLN A 121 -3.37 0.09 -24.79
C GLN A 121 -2.66 -1.04 -24.03
N LEU A 122 -2.80 -1.03 -22.72
CA LEU A 122 -2.21 -1.98 -21.79
C LEU A 122 -3.33 -2.70 -20.99
N PRO A 123 -3.04 -3.82 -20.33
CA PRO A 123 -4.04 -4.54 -19.55
C PRO A 123 -4.75 -3.67 -18.49
N PHE A 124 -5.98 -4.06 -18.13
CA PHE A 124 -6.76 -3.49 -17.01
C PHE A 124 -6.96 -1.97 -17.05
N ASP A 125 -7.43 -1.45 -18.19
CA ASP A 125 -7.73 -0.03 -18.44
C ASP A 125 -6.55 0.92 -18.16
N THR A 126 -5.35 0.45 -18.46
CA THR A 126 -4.13 1.26 -18.44
C THR A 126 -3.63 1.51 -19.86
N SER A 127 -2.89 2.59 -20.06
CA SER A 127 -2.36 2.95 -21.37
C SER A 127 -1.01 3.67 -21.28
N LEU A 128 -0.26 3.63 -22.36
CA LEU A 128 1.00 4.33 -22.54
C LEU A 128 0.87 5.24 -23.77
N LEU A 129 0.87 6.54 -23.54
CA LEU A 129 0.92 7.55 -24.61
C LEU A 129 2.37 7.98 -24.80
N ILE A 130 2.94 7.63 -25.95
CA ILE A 130 4.26 8.10 -26.38
C ILE A 130 4.05 9.16 -27.43
N TYR A 131 4.64 10.34 -27.25
CA TYR A 131 4.54 11.40 -28.24
C TYR A 131 5.88 12.13 -28.44
N PRO A 132 6.18 12.55 -29.68
CA PRO A 132 7.42 13.25 -29.98
C PRO A 132 7.30 14.73 -29.58
N ASP A 133 8.21 15.19 -28.72
CA ASP A 133 8.30 16.60 -28.32
C ASP A 133 9.72 16.92 -27.86
N LEU A 134 10.60 17.16 -28.85
CA LEU A 134 12.00 17.49 -28.62
C LEU A 134 12.19 18.77 -27.81
N LYS A 135 11.25 19.72 -27.89
CA LYS A 135 11.30 20.97 -27.11
C LYS A 135 11.12 20.71 -25.62
N ASN A 136 10.24 19.78 -25.26
CA ASN A 136 9.94 19.46 -23.87
C ASN A 136 10.73 18.28 -23.29
N LEU A 137 11.47 17.54 -24.12
CA LEU A 137 12.37 16.49 -23.67
C LEU A 137 13.54 17.10 -22.86
N PRO A 138 13.65 16.82 -21.56
CA PRO A 138 14.69 17.40 -20.72
C PRO A 138 16.10 16.96 -21.15
N LYS A 139 17.04 17.90 -21.14
CA LYS A 139 18.47 17.60 -21.37
C LYS A 139 19.04 16.73 -20.25
N GLN A 140 18.77 17.13 -19.01
CA GLN A 140 19.12 16.36 -17.81
C GLN A 140 17.89 15.58 -17.35
N LYS A 141 18.10 14.28 -17.12
CA LYS A 141 17.10 13.33 -16.66
C LYS A 141 17.63 12.66 -15.40
N GLU A 142 16.73 12.32 -14.51
CA GLU A 142 17.02 11.47 -13.35
C GLU A 142 16.50 10.06 -13.62
N ILE A 143 16.99 9.09 -12.85
CA ILE A 143 16.57 7.70 -12.96
C ILE A 143 15.88 7.30 -11.66
N ILE A 144 14.59 6.96 -11.76
CA ILE A 144 13.82 6.40 -10.65
C ILE A 144 13.26 5.05 -11.08
N GLN A 145 13.53 4.00 -10.30
CA GLN A 145 13.12 2.64 -10.63
C GLN A 145 13.57 2.20 -12.05
N GLY A 146 14.72 2.71 -12.52
CA GLY A 146 15.25 2.45 -13.87
C GLY A 146 14.54 3.22 -15.00
N LEU A 147 13.58 4.08 -14.68
CA LEU A 147 12.88 4.92 -15.66
C LEU A 147 13.52 6.30 -15.75
N GLN A 148 13.64 6.82 -16.98
CA GLN A 148 14.07 8.20 -17.24
C GLN A 148 12.97 9.20 -16.89
N VAL A 149 13.19 10.07 -15.89
CA VAL A 149 12.21 11.02 -15.36
C VAL A 149 12.77 12.44 -15.31
N MET A 150 11.87 13.42 -15.18
CA MET A 150 12.25 14.79 -14.84
C MET A 150 12.75 14.85 -13.39
N SER A 151 13.65 15.78 -13.09
CA SER A 151 13.95 16.13 -11.69
C SER A 151 12.68 16.63 -11.00
N LEU A 152 12.56 16.41 -9.69
CA LEU A 152 11.39 16.86 -8.93
C LEU A 152 11.11 18.36 -9.08
N PRO A 153 12.11 19.27 -9.02
CA PRO A 153 11.90 20.69 -9.28
C PRO A 153 11.33 20.98 -10.68
N LEU A 154 11.85 20.31 -11.71
CA LEU A 154 11.37 20.48 -13.09
C LEU A 154 9.95 19.95 -13.27
N ALA A 155 9.66 18.78 -12.70
CA ALA A 155 8.33 18.21 -12.71
C ALA A 155 7.32 19.16 -12.05
N LEU A 156 7.62 19.69 -10.86
CA LEU A 156 6.79 20.68 -10.15
C LEU A 156 6.52 21.93 -10.98
N CYS A 157 7.51 22.41 -11.74
CA CYS A 157 7.31 23.57 -12.61
C CYS A 157 6.40 23.26 -13.81
N LYS A 158 6.49 22.04 -14.36
CA LYS A 158 5.82 21.65 -15.61
C LYS A 158 4.45 20.98 -15.42
N VAL A 159 4.11 20.47 -14.23
CA VAL A 159 2.77 19.91 -13.98
C VAL A 159 1.69 20.98 -14.13
N SER A 160 0.52 20.55 -14.63
CA SER A 160 -0.56 21.45 -15.01
C SER A 160 -1.21 22.14 -13.78
N PRO A 161 -1.81 23.33 -13.94
CA PRO A 161 -2.62 23.94 -12.87
C PRO A 161 -3.78 23.04 -12.41
N THR A 162 -4.30 22.20 -13.30
CA THR A 162 -5.33 21.19 -12.97
C THR A 162 -4.78 20.11 -12.06
N TYR A 163 -3.54 19.65 -12.26
CA TYR A 163 -2.87 18.71 -11.37
C TYR A 163 -2.73 19.31 -9.96
N TYR A 164 -2.29 20.57 -9.85
CA TYR A 164 -2.22 21.27 -8.55
C TYR A 164 -3.56 21.27 -7.79
N ARG A 165 -4.66 21.54 -8.49
CA ARG A 165 -6.01 21.55 -7.89
C ARG A 165 -6.47 20.15 -7.49
N LYS A 166 -6.41 19.18 -8.41
CA LYS A 166 -6.99 17.84 -8.23
C LYS A 166 -6.15 16.93 -7.34
N LEU A 167 -4.83 17.07 -7.38
CA LEU A 167 -3.86 16.20 -6.71
C LEU A 167 -3.01 17.00 -5.72
N SER A 168 -3.66 17.90 -4.96
CA SER A 168 -3.00 18.79 -4.00
C SER A 168 -2.17 18.07 -2.94
N ASP A 169 -2.56 16.84 -2.56
CA ASP A 169 -1.81 16.02 -1.61
C ASP A 169 -0.45 15.58 -2.16
N ASN A 170 -0.42 15.25 -3.46
CA ASN A 170 0.82 14.89 -4.15
C ASN A 170 1.77 16.09 -4.26
N ILE A 171 1.22 17.28 -4.52
CA ILE A 171 1.99 18.53 -4.53
C ILE A 171 2.53 18.86 -3.14
N GLU A 172 1.73 18.66 -2.09
CA GLU A 172 2.15 18.93 -0.72
C GLU A 172 3.33 18.04 -0.30
N ILE A 173 3.28 16.75 -0.62
CA ILE A 173 4.42 15.84 -0.41
C ILE A 173 5.62 16.31 -1.26
N ALA A 174 5.42 16.53 -2.57
CA ALA A 174 6.49 16.89 -3.50
C ALA A 174 7.25 18.16 -3.06
N LEU A 175 6.54 19.25 -2.74
CA LEU A 175 7.18 20.51 -2.34
C LEU A 175 7.90 20.41 -1.01
N ARG A 176 7.42 19.59 -0.09
CA ARG A 176 8.08 19.32 1.19
C ARG A 176 9.25 18.33 1.07
N SER A 177 9.30 17.55 -0.02
CA SER A 177 10.45 16.70 -0.38
C SER A 177 11.60 17.48 -1.03
N ILE A 178 11.39 18.74 -1.43
CA ILE A 178 12.47 19.61 -1.92
C ILE A 178 13.40 19.97 -0.76
N ARG A 179 14.66 19.52 -0.85
CA ARG A 179 15.69 19.76 0.18
C ARG A 179 16.20 21.20 0.14
N ASP A 180 16.51 21.70 -1.06
CA ASP A 180 16.97 23.06 -1.30
C ASP A 180 16.01 23.79 -2.26
N PRO A 181 15.24 24.78 -1.78
CA PRO A 181 14.40 25.62 -2.63
C PRO A 181 15.14 26.33 -3.76
N ALA A 182 16.47 26.51 -3.66
CA ALA A 182 17.27 27.10 -4.74
C ALA A 182 17.22 26.26 -6.03
N ASP A 183 16.99 24.94 -5.94
CA ASP A 183 16.83 24.08 -7.11
C ASP A 183 15.58 24.46 -7.92
N LEU A 184 14.49 24.83 -7.24
CA LEU A 184 13.29 25.36 -7.90
C LEU A 184 13.58 26.71 -8.55
N THR A 185 14.27 27.61 -7.83
CA THR A 185 14.63 28.93 -8.37
C THR A 185 15.46 28.79 -9.65
N ARG A 186 16.50 27.94 -9.68
CA ARG A 186 17.34 27.71 -10.87
C ARG A 186 16.50 27.27 -12.08
N ILE A 187 15.66 26.26 -11.91
CA ILE A 187 14.78 25.77 -12.97
C ILE A 187 13.81 26.85 -13.46
N ILE A 188 13.23 27.63 -12.55
CA ILE A 188 12.31 28.72 -12.90
C ILE A 188 13.02 29.78 -13.76
N VAL A 189 14.22 30.19 -13.36
CA VAL A 189 15.00 31.22 -14.07
C VAL A 189 15.47 30.71 -15.43
N GLU A 190 16.05 29.52 -15.49
CA GLU A 190 16.58 28.91 -16.72
C GLU A 190 15.52 28.74 -17.83
N ASN A 191 14.26 28.57 -17.43
CA ASN A 191 13.15 28.29 -18.35
C ASN A 191 12.10 29.40 -18.40
N GLU A 192 12.34 30.52 -17.70
CA GLU A 192 11.42 31.67 -17.60
C GLU A 192 9.99 31.28 -17.15
N PHE A 193 9.87 30.31 -16.23
CA PHE A 193 8.58 29.76 -15.79
C PHE A 193 7.84 30.64 -14.76
N GLN A 194 7.50 31.88 -15.15
CA GLN A 194 6.86 32.87 -14.27
C GLN A 194 5.57 32.33 -13.61
N SER A 195 4.62 31.80 -14.39
CA SER A 195 3.37 31.27 -13.83
C SER A 195 3.57 30.05 -12.92
N ALA A 196 4.65 29.28 -13.11
CA ALA A 196 4.97 28.18 -12.20
C ALA A 196 5.50 28.71 -10.87
N ALA A 197 6.34 29.74 -10.92
CA ALA A 197 6.82 30.43 -9.72
C ALA A 197 5.67 30.96 -8.86
N GLU A 198 4.66 31.60 -9.46
CA GLU A 198 3.47 32.09 -8.76
C GLU A 198 2.73 30.97 -8.02
N ARG A 199 2.55 29.80 -8.68
CA ARG A 199 1.93 28.62 -8.08
C ARG A 199 2.78 28.00 -6.97
N ILE A 200 4.08 27.87 -7.18
CA ILE A 200 5.01 27.24 -6.22
C ILE A 200 5.14 28.09 -4.97
N ILE A 201 5.37 29.40 -5.11
CA ILE A 201 5.45 30.33 -3.98
C ILE A 201 4.10 30.39 -3.25
N GLY A 202 3.00 30.48 -4.00
CA GLY A 202 1.65 30.43 -3.43
C GLY A 202 1.36 29.14 -2.67
N SER A 203 1.90 28.01 -3.14
CA SER A 203 1.79 26.72 -2.46
C SER A 203 2.59 26.69 -1.15
N TYR A 204 3.84 27.16 -1.17
CA TYR A 204 4.67 27.24 0.04
C TYR A 204 4.01 28.14 1.11
N LEU A 205 3.48 29.30 0.71
CA LEU A 205 2.73 30.17 1.62
C LEU A 205 1.51 29.44 2.21
N PHE A 206 0.73 28.74 1.38
CA PHE A 206 -0.42 27.98 1.83
C PHE A 206 -0.05 26.85 2.81
N PHE A 207 1.13 26.26 2.67
CA PHE A 207 1.65 25.22 3.57
C PHE A 207 2.32 25.77 4.85
N GLY A 208 2.36 27.09 5.04
CA GLY A 208 3.05 27.73 6.16
C GLY A 208 4.58 27.75 6.03
N LEU A 209 5.10 27.59 4.82
CA LEU A 209 6.54 27.56 4.49
C LEU A 209 7.01 28.92 3.97
N GLU A 210 6.80 29.95 4.79
CA GLU A 210 7.06 31.35 4.44
C GLU A 210 8.55 31.62 4.15
N LYS A 211 9.46 30.92 4.83
CA LYS A 211 10.90 31.07 4.61
C LYS A 211 11.29 30.61 3.21
N GLU A 212 10.81 29.44 2.80
CA GLU A 212 11.03 28.86 1.48
C GLU A 212 10.42 29.77 0.40
N ALA A 213 9.16 30.18 0.58
CA ALA A 213 8.46 31.10 -0.31
C ALA A 213 9.22 32.43 -0.47
N GLY A 214 9.62 33.04 0.64
CA GLY A 214 10.33 34.33 0.66
C GLY A 214 11.71 34.26 0.05
N ASN A 215 12.44 33.15 0.24
CA ASN A 215 13.75 32.93 -0.38
C ASN A 215 13.64 32.85 -1.91
N ILE A 216 12.72 32.02 -2.43
CA ILE A 216 12.50 31.91 -3.87
C ILE A 216 12.08 33.28 -4.43
N LYS A 217 11.11 33.95 -3.82
CA LYS A 217 10.63 35.26 -4.28
C LYS A 217 11.78 36.27 -4.37
N ARG A 218 12.59 36.41 -3.31
CA ARG A 218 13.71 37.35 -3.28
C ARG A 218 14.73 37.06 -4.39
N GLN A 219 15.05 35.79 -4.62
CA GLN A 219 16.00 35.41 -5.68
C GLN A 219 15.45 35.70 -7.07
N LEU A 220 14.13 35.52 -7.29
CA LEU A 220 13.48 35.87 -8.55
C LEU A 220 13.40 37.39 -8.77
N ASP A 221 13.14 38.16 -7.71
CA ASP A 221 13.16 39.62 -7.77
C ASP A 221 14.56 40.14 -8.18
N LEU A 222 15.65 39.51 -7.68
CA LEU A 222 17.04 39.88 -8.01
C LEU A 222 17.37 39.72 -9.50
N VAL A 223 16.71 38.79 -10.19
CA VAL A 223 16.88 38.57 -11.63
C VAL A 223 15.80 39.27 -12.47
N GLY A 224 15.02 40.17 -11.85
CA GLY A 224 14.02 40.99 -12.53
C GLY A 224 12.69 40.29 -12.82
N MET A 225 12.45 39.09 -12.28
CA MET A 225 11.18 38.38 -12.45
C MET A 225 10.17 38.84 -11.40
N GLN A 226 9.15 39.58 -11.82
CA GLN A 226 8.06 40.01 -10.92
C GLN A 226 7.03 38.90 -10.72
N ILE A 227 6.95 38.37 -9.50
CA ILE A 227 6.07 37.25 -9.16
C ILE A 227 4.94 37.69 -8.24
N TYR A 228 3.71 37.30 -8.57
CA TYR A 228 2.50 37.51 -7.76
C TYR A 228 1.95 36.16 -7.27
N PRO A 229 2.35 35.69 -6.08
CA PRO A 229 1.99 34.36 -5.60
C PRO A 229 0.47 34.17 -5.50
N LYS A 230 -0.03 33.02 -5.93
CA LYS A 230 -1.45 32.65 -5.84
C LYS A 230 -1.59 31.25 -5.29
N ASN A 231 -2.47 31.07 -4.29
CA ASN A 231 -2.83 29.75 -3.80
C ASN A 231 -3.47 28.93 -4.93
N PRO A 232 -2.87 27.81 -5.36
CA PRO A 232 -3.40 27.02 -6.46
C PRO A 232 -4.41 25.96 -6.02
N PHE A 233 -4.72 25.86 -4.72
CA PHE A 233 -5.56 24.80 -4.15
C PHE A 233 -7.00 25.26 -3.87
N GLU A 234 -7.93 24.31 -3.94
CA GLU A 234 -9.34 24.50 -3.58
C GLU A 234 -9.61 24.19 -2.10
N LYS A 235 -8.62 23.65 -1.38
CA LYS A 235 -8.73 23.31 0.05
C LYS A 235 -8.44 24.52 0.94
N THR A 236 -9.09 24.55 2.10
CA THR A 236 -8.96 25.65 3.07
C THR A 236 -7.76 25.52 4.00
N SER A 237 -7.17 24.32 4.12
CA SER A 237 -5.98 24.08 4.94
C SER A 237 -5.10 22.95 4.35
N PRO A 238 -3.78 22.96 4.63
CA PRO A 238 -2.91 21.82 4.36
C PRO A 238 -3.28 20.59 5.19
N ASN A 239 -2.83 19.41 4.75
CA ASN A 239 -3.00 18.17 5.52
C ASN A 239 -1.80 17.90 6.44
N LEU A 240 -0.60 18.34 6.08
CA LEU A 240 0.59 18.18 6.89
C LEU A 240 0.83 19.42 7.74
N ILE A 241 1.09 19.22 9.03
CA ILE A 241 1.29 20.30 10.01
C ILE A 241 2.79 20.59 10.19
N ALA A 242 3.63 19.57 10.20
CA ALA A 242 5.08 19.75 10.34
C ALA A 242 5.63 20.57 9.17
N THR A 243 6.50 21.56 9.42
CA THR A 243 7.05 22.44 8.38
C THR A 243 8.01 21.68 7.44
N ARG A 244 8.76 20.72 7.95
CA ARG A 244 9.62 19.83 7.15
C ARG A 244 9.56 18.42 7.70
N PHE A 245 9.79 17.44 6.84
CA PHE A 245 9.87 16.06 7.27
C PHE A 245 11.15 15.84 8.08
N ARG A 246 11.04 15.17 9.25
CA ARG A 246 12.21 14.72 10.02
C ARG A 246 12.96 13.58 9.32
N SER A 247 12.25 12.80 8.48
CA SER A 247 12.81 11.78 7.57
C SER A 247 12.46 12.15 6.12
N PRO A 248 13.38 12.07 5.15
CA PRO A 248 13.14 12.48 3.76
C PRO A 248 12.21 11.53 2.97
N SER A 249 11.68 10.47 3.59
CA SER A 249 10.87 9.47 2.91
C SER A 249 9.50 10.03 2.49
N PRO A 250 9.19 10.11 1.18
CA PRO A 250 7.87 10.54 0.72
C PRO A 250 6.77 9.54 1.11
N TYR A 251 7.13 8.28 1.41
CA TYR A 251 6.20 7.27 1.91
C TYR A 251 5.78 7.59 3.34
N ALA A 252 6.73 7.90 4.23
CA ALA A 252 6.43 8.35 5.59
C ALA A 252 5.53 9.60 5.59
N ALA A 253 5.87 10.59 4.76
CA ALA A 253 5.06 11.79 4.55
C ALA A 253 3.61 11.46 4.15
N ARG A 254 3.44 10.48 3.26
CA ARG A 254 2.11 10.03 2.82
C ARG A 254 1.32 9.39 3.97
N ILE A 255 1.97 8.62 4.84
CA ILE A 255 1.32 8.04 6.02
C ILE A 255 0.73 9.14 6.92
N GLU A 256 1.55 10.14 7.25
CA GLU A 256 1.10 11.28 8.07
C GLU A 256 -0.01 12.08 7.39
N LEU A 257 0.11 12.31 6.07
CA LEU A 257 -0.89 13.02 5.28
C LEU A 257 -2.23 12.30 5.31
N LEU A 258 -2.24 11.00 5.03
CA LEU A 258 -3.46 10.18 5.04
C LEU A 258 -4.09 10.19 6.43
N TRP A 259 -3.26 10.17 7.49
CA TRP A 259 -3.76 10.22 8.85
C TRP A 259 -4.52 11.51 9.14
N ASN A 260 -3.90 12.65 8.89
CA ASN A 260 -4.49 13.97 9.13
C ASN A 260 -5.72 14.21 8.25
N LYS A 261 -5.65 13.80 6.98
CA LYS A 261 -6.73 13.95 6.00
C LYS A 261 -8.02 13.27 6.45
N PHE A 262 -7.91 12.04 6.94
CA PHE A 262 -9.08 11.20 7.24
C PHE A 262 -9.54 11.26 8.69
N ARG A 263 -8.73 11.82 9.59
CA ARG A 263 -9.06 11.97 11.03
C ARG A 263 -10.46 12.56 11.26
N ASN A 264 -10.71 13.76 10.76
CA ASN A 264 -11.97 14.47 11.00
C ASN A 264 -13.19 13.80 10.34
N PRO A 265 -13.12 13.33 9.08
CA PRO A 265 -14.18 12.50 8.50
C PRO A 265 -14.55 11.29 9.36
N ILE A 266 -13.58 10.57 9.94
CA ILE A 266 -13.83 9.41 10.80
C ILE A 266 -14.57 9.84 12.07
N ILE A 267 -14.08 10.87 12.77
CA ILE A 267 -14.72 11.39 14.00
C ILE A 267 -16.18 11.77 13.76
N LYS A 268 -16.50 12.37 12.60
CA LYS A 268 -17.87 12.78 12.25
C LYS A 268 -18.81 11.61 11.98
N LEU A 269 -18.29 10.49 11.46
CA LEU A 269 -19.08 9.33 11.03
C LEU A 269 -19.21 8.26 12.11
N PHE A 270 -18.17 8.06 12.92
CA PHE A 270 -18.11 6.96 13.87
C PHE A 270 -18.98 7.22 15.11
N PRO A 271 -19.62 6.20 15.71
CA PRO A 271 -20.37 6.36 16.95
C PRO A 271 -19.48 6.93 18.07
N LYS A 272 -20.05 7.75 18.96
CA LYS A 272 -19.30 8.39 20.05
C LYS A 272 -18.62 7.34 20.95
N GLU A 273 -17.37 7.63 21.31
CA GLU A 273 -16.58 6.81 22.22
C GLU A 273 -17.23 6.73 23.61
N ILE A 274 -17.25 5.52 24.19
CA ILE A 274 -17.80 5.27 25.53
C ILE A 274 -16.70 5.43 26.59
N GLY A 275 -15.44 5.25 26.18
CA GLY A 275 -14.28 5.15 27.05
C GLY A 275 -13.97 3.69 27.40
N LEU A 276 -12.90 3.46 28.17
CA LEU A 276 -12.48 2.10 28.52
C LEU A 276 -13.64 1.29 29.15
N PRO A 277 -13.81 0.00 28.77
CA PRO A 277 -14.84 -0.87 29.34
C PRO A 277 -14.83 -0.87 30.88
N LYS A 278 -15.98 -0.59 31.50
CA LYS A 278 -16.13 -0.56 32.97
C LYS A 278 -15.74 -1.88 33.64
N ASN A 279 -15.96 -3.00 32.97
CA ASN A 279 -15.56 -4.34 33.44
C ASN A 279 -14.61 -4.99 32.43
N PRO A 280 -13.29 -4.78 32.55
CA PRO A 280 -12.29 -5.36 31.67
C PRO A 280 -12.33 -6.89 31.59
N LYS A 281 -12.63 -7.56 32.71
CA LYS A 281 -12.69 -9.04 32.77
C LYS A 281 -13.83 -9.56 31.91
N GLU A 282 -15.01 -8.94 32.03
CA GLU A 282 -16.18 -9.30 31.23
C GLU A 282 -15.96 -9.00 29.75
N TYR A 283 -15.34 -7.85 29.42
CA TYR A 283 -14.98 -7.55 28.03
C TYR A 283 -14.07 -8.63 27.42
N LEU A 284 -13.01 -9.03 28.13
CA LEU A 284 -12.09 -10.09 27.67
C LEU A 284 -12.75 -11.47 27.58
N ARG A 285 -13.76 -11.75 28.41
CA ARG A 285 -14.57 -12.96 28.33
C ARG A 285 -15.39 -12.94 27.03
N GLN A 286 -16.12 -11.86 26.77
CA GLN A 286 -16.92 -11.66 25.56
C GLN A 286 -16.09 -11.76 24.27
N VAL A 287 -14.89 -11.17 24.26
CA VAL A 287 -13.93 -11.36 23.15
C VAL A 287 -13.56 -12.84 22.98
N GLY A 288 -13.42 -13.58 24.07
CA GLY A 288 -13.18 -15.03 24.04
C GLY A 288 -14.34 -15.84 23.43
N GLU A 289 -15.59 -15.47 23.72
CA GLU A 289 -16.78 -16.14 23.15
C GLU A 289 -16.86 -15.96 21.62
N LEU A 290 -16.37 -14.83 21.12
CA LEU A 290 -16.36 -14.52 19.69
C LEU A 290 -15.22 -15.18 18.90
N TYR A 291 -14.27 -15.84 19.58
CA TYR A 291 -13.05 -16.36 18.96
C TYR A 291 -13.30 -17.29 17.77
N VAL A 292 -14.24 -18.24 17.89
CA VAL A 292 -14.47 -19.23 16.83
C VAL A 292 -14.93 -18.55 15.53
N TYR A 293 -15.88 -17.62 15.64
CA TYR A 293 -16.37 -16.84 14.51
C TYR A 293 -15.30 -15.90 13.94
N ASP A 294 -14.53 -15.24 14.82
CA ASP A 294 -13.43 -14.36 14.41
C ASP A 294 -12.38 -15.12 13.59
N ALA A 295 -11.90 -16.25 14.13
CA ALA A 295 -10.93 -17.11 13.46
C ALA A 295 -11.45 -17.66 12.13
N TYR A 296 -12.68 -18.16 12.09
CA TYR A 296 -13.28 -18.71 10.88
C TYR A 296 -13.32 -17.68 9.76
N ASN A 297 -13.88 -16.50 10.04
CA ASN A 297 -14.02 -15.46 9.03
C ASN A 297 -12.67 -14.88 8.62
N SER A 298 -11.80 -14.60 9.60
CA SER A 298 -10.48 -14.01 9.36
C SER A 298 -9.57 -14.93 8.54
N LEU A 299 -9.58 -16.24 8.79
CA LEU A 299 -8.80 -17.21 7.99
C LEU A 299 -9.41 -17.41 6.60
N SER A 300 -10.72 -17.53 6.50
CA SER A 300 -11.40 -17.77 5.22
C SER A 300 -11.28 -16.59 4.25
N ILE A 301 -11.23 -15.35 4.74
CA ILE A 301 -10.98 -14.16 3.92
C ILE A 301 -9.63 -14.22 3.19
N GLU A 302 -8.62 -14.83 3.83
CA GLU A 302 -7.28 -15.04 3.27
C GLU A 302 -7.20 -16.30 2.38
N GLY A 303 -8.31 -17.03 2.22
CA GLY A 303 -8.40 -18.22 1.37
C GLY A 303 -8.03 -19.55 2.03
N TYR A 304 -7.87 -19.59 3.36
CA TYR A 304 -7.72 -20.86 4.08
C TYR A 304 -9.06 -21.61 4.11
N GLN A 305 -9.02 -22.92 3.95
CA GLN A 305 -10.19 -23.79 4.05
C GLN A 305 -10.25 -24.36 5.47
N VAL A 306 -10.97 -23.67 6.35
CA VAL A 306 -11.11 -24.04 7.77
C VAL A 306 -12.58 -24.24 8.13
N SER A 307 -12.85 -25.18 9.03
CA SER A 307 -14.19 -25.40 9.60
C SER A 307 -14.26 -24.93 11.05
N GLU A 308 -15.46 -24.69 11.58
CA GLU A 308 -15.64 -24.32 12.99
C GLU A 308 -15.15 -25.45 13.91
N GLU A 309 -15.35 -26.71 13.55
CA GLU A 309 -14.88 -27.87 14.31
C GLU A 309 -13.35 -27.88 14.42
N LEU A 310 -12.63 -27.62 13.32
CA LEU A 310 -11.17 -27.51 13.32
C LEU A 310 -10.71 -26.40 14.29
N ILE A 311 -11.34 -25.23 14.22
CA ILE A 311 -11.00 -24.09 15.06
C ILE A 311 -11.26 -24.39 16.54
N MET A 312 -12.39 -25.02 16.87
CA MET A 312 -12.71 -25.45 18.23
C MET A 312 -11.72 -26.49 18.76
N ARG A 313 -11.29 -27.45 17.92
CA ARG A 313 -10.25 -28.45 18.30
C ARG A 313 -8.92 -27.79 18.64
N VAL A 314 -8.49 -26.82 17.83
CA VAL A 314 -7.28 -26.02 18.09
C VAL A 314 -7.39 -25.25 19.41
N GLN A 315 -8.55 -24.64 19.68
CA GLN A 315 -8.81 -23.87 20.90
C GLN A 315 -8.72 -24.73 22.17
N LYS A 316 -9.29 -25.94 22.15
CA LYS A 316 -9.40 -26.84 23.32
C LYS A 316 -8.09 -27.56 23.69
N LYS A 317 -6.96 -27.26 23.04
CA LYS A 317 -5.67 -27.97 23.16
C LYS A 317 -5.77 -29.49 22.91
N SER A 318 -6.86 -29.96 22.31
CA SER A 318 -7.06 -31.35 21.89
C SER A 318 -6.31 -31.69 20.60
N TRP A 319 -5.63 -30.70 20.02
CA TRP A 319 -4.73 -30.88 18.89
C TRP A 319 -3.47 -31.60 19.37
N ASN A 320 -3.41 -32.91 19.11
CA ASN A 320 -2.23 -33.74 19.32
C ASN A 320 -1.72 -34.22 17.96
N PRO A 321 -0.58 -33.68 17.46
CA PRO A 321 0.04 -34.12 16.21
C PRO A 321 0.29 -35.63 16.13
N SER A 322 0.40 -36.27 17.29
CA SER A 322 0.65 -37.71 17.42
C SER A 322 -0.60 -38.57 17.22
N LEU A 323 -1.81 -38.02 17.44
CA LEU A 323 -3.09 -38.72 17.25
C LEU A 323 -3.71 -38.45 15.88
N HIS A 324 -3.35 -37.33 15.25
CA HIS A 324 -3.73 -36.97 13.88
C HIS A 324 -2.49 -36.50 13.09
N PRO A 325 -1.65 -37.43 12.61
CA PRO A 325 -0.42 -37.11 11.87
C PRO A 325 -0.66 -36.33 10.58
N GLU A 326 -1.87 -36.43 10.02
CA GLU A 326 -2.29 -35.73 8.81
C GLU A 326 -2.38 -34.21 9.03
N ASP A 327 -2.98 -33.76 10.15
CA ASP A 327 -3.15 -32.34 10.49
C ASP A 327 -1.82 -31.62 10.78
N ALA A 328 -0.76 -32.36 11.18
CA ALA A 328 0.53 -31.79 11.59
C ALA A 328 1.28 -31.09 10.44
N LYS A 329 0.94 -31.42 9.20
CA LYS A 329 1.51 -30.82 7.99
C LYS A 329 0.46 -30.13 7.11
N GLU A 330 -0.80 -30.13 7.55
CA GLU A 330 -1.85 -29.43 6.81
C GLU A 330 -1.77 -27.92 7.04
N ARG A 331 -1.55 -27.21 5.94
CA ARG A 331 -1.46 -25.74 5.90
C ARG A 331 -2.64 -25.05 6.61
N ASN A 332 -3.86 -25.56 6.46
CA ASN A 332 -5.06 -24.96 7.06
C ASN A 332 -5.08 -25.14 8.59
N ALA A 333 -4.73 -26.32 9.09
CA ALA A 333 -4.67 -26.61 10.52
C ALA A 333 -3.59 -25.76 11.21
N LEU A 334 -2.41 -25.64 10.60
CA LEU A 334 -1.32 -24.80 11.11
C LEU A 334 -1.66 -23.32 11.09
N ALA A 335 -2.37 -22.84 10.07
CA ALA A 335 -2.86 -21.47 10.02
C ALA A 335 -3.91 -21.19 11.13
N ALA A 336 -4.83 -22.13 11.38
CA ALA A 336 -5.77 -22.04 12.49
C ALA A 336 -5.05 -22.04 13.85
N ARG A 337 -4.02 -22.86 14.00
CA ARG A 337 -3.18 -22.89 15.21
C ARG A 337 -2.43 -21.58 15.44
N GLY A 338 -1.78 -21.05 14.41
CA GLY A 338 -1.06 -19.78 14.52
C GLY A 338 -2.00 -18.62 14.81
N TYR A 339 -3.20 -18.62 14.21
CA TYR A 339 -4.21 -17.62 14.52
C TYR A 339 -4.66 -17.66 15.98
N TYR A 340 -4.85 -18.85 16.55
CA TYR A 340 -5.16 -19.01 17.96
C TYR A 340 -4.07 -18.43 18.87
N GLU A 341 -2.80 -18.75 18.59
CA GLU A 341 -1.66 -18.27 19.37
C GLU A 341 -1.52 -16.75 19.29
N ALA A 342 -1.66 -16.17 18.09
CA ALA A 342 -1.68 -14.73 17.89
C ALA A 342 -2.86 -14.07 18.62
N PHE A 343 -4.06 -14.66 18.57
CA PHE A 343 -5.23 -14.17 19.28
C PHE A 343 -5.01 -14.15 20.81
N GLN A 344 -4.34 -15.16 21.37
CA GLN A 344 -3.98 -15.13 22.80
C GLN A 344 -2.98 -14.02 23.11
N ALA A 345 -1.99 -13.77 22.25
CA ALA A 345 -1.05 -12.66 22.41
C ALA A 345 -1.78 -11.30 22.37
N VAL A 346 -2.69 -11.11 21.41
CA VAL A 346 -3.57 -9.93 21.32
C VAL A 346 -4.39 -9.75 22.59
N LYS A 347 -4.94 -10.82 23.18
CA LYS A 347 -5.64 -10.75 24.47
C LYS A 347 -4.74 -10.30 25.61
N GLN A 348 -3.44 -10.59 25.60
CA GLN A 348 -2.51 -10.05 26.59
C GLN A 348 -2.28 -8.55 26.38
N THR A 349 -2.13 -8.11 25.13
CA THR A 349 -2.03 -6.68 24.79
C THR A 349 -3.28 -5.92 25.22
N LEU A 350 -4.47 -6.46 24.95
CA LEU A 350 -5.74 -5.90 25.43
C LEU A 350 -5.77 -5.74 26.95
N LYS A 351 -5.25 -6.71 27.72
CA LYS A 351 -5.18 -6.57 29.18
C LYS A 351 -4.32 -5.38 29.61
N LYS A 352 -3.23 -5.08 28.90
CA LYS A 352 -2.40 -3.89 29.16
C LYS A 352 -3.19 -2.60 28.88
N ILE A 353 -3.85 -2.55 27.74
CA ILE A 353 -4.65 -1.38 27.31
C ILE A 353 -5.83 -1.13 28.25
N LEU A 354 -6.56 -2.17 28.63
CA LEU A 354 -7.69 -2.06 29.56
C LEU A 354 -7.28 -1.68 30.98
N LYS A 355 -5.98 -1.75 31.32
CA LYS A 355 -5.41 -1.21 32.57
C LYS A 355 -5.01 0.27 32.46
N GLY A 356 -5.16 0.89 31.29
CA GLY A 356 -4.86 2.30 31.06
C GLY A 356 -3.53 2.58 30.36
N ASN A 357 -2.78 1.56 29.93
CA ASN A 357 -1.56 1.79 29.15
C ASN A 357 -1.89 2.36 27.76
N SER A 358 -0.94 3.12 27.18
CA SER A 358 -1.05 3.70 25.84
C SER A 358 -1.38 2.62 24.79
N PRO A 359 -2.51 2.72 24.08
CA PRO A 359 -2.90 1.72 23.09
C PRO A 359 -1.90 1.59 21.94
N GLY A 360 -1.38 2.71 21.44
CA GLY A 360 -0.42 2.72 20.34
C GLY A 360 0.91 2.07 20.72
N GLU A 361 1.45 2.37 21.90
CA GLU A 361 2.69 1.77 22.41
C GLU A 361 2.53 0.28 22.67
N CYS A 362 1.42 -0.13 23.30
CA CYS A 362 1.17 -1.55 23.56
C CYS A 362 1.13 -2.39 22.28
N VAL A 363 0.53 -1.86 21.20
CA VAL A 363 0.50 -2.56 19.90
C VAL A 363 1.86 -2.57 19.25
N GLU A 364 2.61 -1.48 19.29
CA GLU A 364 3.97 -1.43 18.74
C GLU A 364 4.90 -2.45 19.40
N ASP A 365 4.92 -2.48 20.73
CA ASP A 365 5.75 -3.41 21.51
C ASP A 365 5.41 -4.88 21.23
N ASP A 366 4.12 -5.19 21.09
CA ASP A 366 3.63 -6.57 20.98
C ASP A 366 3.45 -7.04 19.52
N LEU A 367 3.52 -6.16 18.51
CA LEU A 367 3.23 -6.51 17.10
C LEU A 367 4.10 -7.67 16.60
N SER A 368 5.39 -7.63 16.92
CA SER A 368 6.34 -8.67 16.52
C SER A 368 5.94 -10.03 17.09
N ALA A 369 5.52 -10.07 18.34
CA ALA A 369 5.04 -11.28 18.99
C ALA A 369 3.72 -11.78 18.36
N TRP A 370 2.81 -10.90 17.96
CA TRP A 370 1.59 -11.31 17.25
C TRP A 370 1.92 -12.01 15.94
N TYR A 371 2.80 -11.41 15.14
CA TYR A 371 3.24 -11.96 13.87
C TYR A 371 4.00 -13.29 14.04
N GLN A 372 4.91 -13.36 15.01
CA GLN A 372 5.65 -14.58 15.32
C GLN A 372 4.72 -15.73 15.70
N ASN A 373 3.73 -15.49 16.57
CA ASN A 373 2.75 -16.50 16.95
C ASN A 373 1.87 -16.92 15.76
N LEU A 374 1.57 -16.01 14.83
CA LEU A 374 0.78 -16.33 13.65
C LEU A 374 1.45 -17.37 12.73
N PHE A 375 2.80 -17.38 12.69
CA PHE A 375 3.57 -18.19 11.75
C PHE A 375 4.45 -19.26 12.40
N SER A 376 4.69 -19.22 13.71
CA SER A 376 5.52 -20.19 14.43
C SER A 376 5.11 -21.65 14.18
N PRO A 377 3.80 -22.03 14.16
CA PRO A 377 3.41 -23.40 13.83
C PRO A 377 3.86 -23.83 12.43
N SER A 378 3.76 -22.94 11.43
CA SER A 378 4.17 -23.25 10.05
C SER A 378 5.70 -23.36 9.91
N VAL A 379 6.45 -22.59 10.71
CA VAL A 379 7.92 -22.68 10.78
C VAL A 379 8.37 -23.95 11.48
N GLN A 380 7.73 -24.32 12.59
CA GLN A 380 8.03 -25.56 13.33
C GLN A 380 7.74 -26.80 12.48
N ALA A 381 6.72 -26.75 11.64
CA ALA A 381 6.41 -27.78 10.64
C ALA A 381 7.30 -27.73 9.39
N GLU A 382 8.29 -26.83 9.34
CA GLU A 382 9.22 -26.62 8.22
C GLU A 382 8.53 -26.32 6.87
N ILE A 383 7.32 -25.76 6.91
CA ILE A 383 6.57 -25.35 5.71
C ILE A 383 7.08 -24.02 5.17
N ILE A 384 7.53 -23.13 6.07
CA ILE A 384 8.13 -21.83 5.74
C ILE A 384 9.44 -21.64 6.50
N SER A 385 10.31 -20.77 5.99
CA SER A 385 11.64 -20.53 6.58
C SER A 385 11.55 -19.88 7.97
N ARG A 386 12.50 -20.22 8.84
CA ARG A 386 12.64 -19.57 10.17
C ARG A 386 12.88 -18.07 10.07
N GLU A 387 13.55 -17.62 9.00
CA GLU A 387 13.82 -16.22 8.71
C GLU A 387 12.52 -15.40 8.57
N THR A 388 11.42 -16.03 8.15
CA THR A 388 10.12 -15.39 7.98
C THR A 388 9.58 -14.78 9.27
N LEU A 389 10.03 -15.22 10.45
CA LEU A 389 9.57 -14.72 11.76
C LEU A 389 10.19 -13.38 12.18
N PHE A 390 11.21 -12.90 11.48
CA PHE A 390 12.05 -11.81 11.95
C PHE A 390 11.97 -10.59 11.04
N GLY A 391 11.57 -9.46 11.63
CA GLY A 391 11.54 -8.16 10.96
C GLY A 391 10.44 -8.04 9.90
N PHE A 392 10.47 -6.92 9.20
CA PHE A 392 9.60 -6.65 8.07
C PHE A 392 10.15 -7.29 6.78
N ARG A 393 9.29 -7.38 5.76
CA ARG A 393 9.67 -7.95 4.47
C ARG A 393 10.87 -7.24 3.86
N ARG A 394 11.66 -8.02 3.12
CA ARG A 394 12.81 -7.54 2.33
C ARG A 394 12.59 -7.70 0.82
N ASP A 395 11.41 -8.17 0.45
CA ASP A 395 11.00 -8.42 -0.93
C ASP A 395 9.71 -7.64 -1.25
N ARG A 396 9.38 -7.59 -2.54
CA ARG A 396 8.14 -6.97 -3.03
C ARG A 396 6.94 -7.88 -2.72
N VAL A 397 5.81 -7.23 -2.44
CA VAL A 397 4.52 -7.88 -2.18
C VAL A 397 3.44 -7.19 -2.99
N PHE A 398 2.39 -7.93 -3.30
CA PHE A 398 1.29 -7.46 -4.14
C PHE A 398 -0.04 -7.81 -3.49
N ILE A 399 -1.00 -6.88 -3.58
CA ILE A 399 -2.33 -7.07 -3.03
C ILE A 399 -3.26 -7.50 -4.17
N ARG A 400 -3.86 -8.69 -4.04
CA ARG A 400 -4.77 -9.26 -5.05
C ARG A 400 -5.95 -8.32 -5.31
N ASN A 401 -6.32 -8.12 -6.58
CA ASN A 401 -7.39 -7.23 -7.04
C ASN A 401 -7.31 -5.77 -6.54
N SER A 402 -6.11 -5.27 -6.25
CA SER A 402 -5.91 -3.88 -5.81
C SER A 402 -5.12 -3.07 -6.81
N ARG A 403 -5.53 -1.82 -7.04
CA ARG A 403 -4.75 -0.83 -7.81
C ARG A 403 -3.61 -0.22 -7.01
N HIS A 404 -3.60 -0.46 -5.70
CA HIS A 404 -2.59 -0.01 -4.77
C HIS A 404 -1.40 -0.98 -4.76
N SER A 405 -0.22 -0.43 -5.05
CA SER A 405 1.06 -1.09 -4.84
C SER A 405 1.62 -0.64 -3.49
N PRO A 406 1.89 -1.57 -2.56
CA PRO A 406 2.55 -1.24 -1.30
C PRO A 406 3.89 -0.51 -1.51
N PRO A 407 4.35 0.28 -0.53
CA PRO A 407 5.68 0.89 -0.56
C PRO A 407 6.79 -0.12 -0.89
N PRO A 408 7.91 0.30 -1.50
CA PRO A 408 9.08 -0.57 -1.66
C PRO A 408 9.64 -0.95 -0.28
N PHE A 409 10.35 -2.08 -0.16
CA PHE A 409 10.75 -2.62 1.14
C PHE A 409 11.69 -1.66 1.91
N GLU A 410 12.49 -0.89 1.18
CA GLU A 410 13.39 0.16 1.69
C GLU A 410 12.62 1.26 2.43
N ALA A 411 11.36 1.50 2.06
CA ALA A 411 10.50 2.51 2.68
C ALA A 411 9.60 1.95 3.79
N VAL A 412 9.58 0.62 4.00
CA VAL A 412 8.67 0.00 4.98
C VAL A 412 9.02 0.43 6.40
N LEU A 413 10.31 0.51 6.75
CA LEU A 413 10.73 0.88 8.10
C LEU A 413 10.28 2.31 8.46
N ASP A 414 10.60 3.29 7.62
CA ASP A 414 10.18 4.68 7.80
C ASP A 414 8.65 4.83 7.84
N SER A 415 7.95 4.06 7.01
CA SER A 415 6.49 4.06 6.97
C SER A 415 5.89 3.48 8.25
N MET A 416 6.46 2.38 8.78
CA MET A 416 6.00 1.74 10.01
C MET A 416 6.33 2.59 11.24
N GLU A 417 7.50 3.23 11.30
CA GLU A 417 7.84 4.16 12.37
C GLU A 417 6.85 5.35 12.39
N THR A 418 6.53 5.90 11.23
CA THR A 418 5.55 6.98 11.11
C THR A 418 4.14 6.52 11.49
N PHE A 419 3.74 5.32 11.05
CA PHE A 419 2.48 4.70 11.43
C PHE A 419 2.32 4.59 12.95
N PHE A 420 3.32 4.06 13.65
CA PHE A 420 3.26 3.94 15.11
C PHE A 420 3.31 5.31 15.81
N ASN A 421 4.11 6.25 15.31
CA ASN A 421 4.09 7.64 15.79
C ASN A 421 2.69 8.26 15.72
N CYS A 422 1.98 8.07 14.60
CA CYS A 422 0.60 8.53 14.47
C CYS A 422 -0.36 7.78 15.41
N LEU A 423 -0.22 6.45 15.51
CA LEU A 423 -1.05 5.61 16.38
C LEU A 423 -0.91 5.97 17.86
N ARG A 424 0.30 6.28 18.33
CA ARG A 424 0.59 6.72 19.71
C ARG A 424 -0.02 8.08 20.04
N LYS A 425 0.07 9.04 19.09
CA LYS A 425 -0.39 10.42 19.29
C LYS A 425 -1.89 10.59 19.12
N GLU A 426 -2.56 9.70 18.39
CA GLU A 426 -4.00 9.82 18.16
C GLU A 426 -4.80 9.54 19.44
N GLU A 427 -5.62 10.52 19.81
CA GLU A 427 -6.46 10.47 21.00
C GLU A 427 -7.74 9.66 20.77
N SER A 428 -8.34 9.77 19.58
CA SER A 428 -9.59 9.09 19.25
C SER A 428 -9.36 7.60 18.97
N ALA A 429 -10.00 6.75 19.77
CA ALA A 429 -10.01 5.31 19.54
C ALA A 429 -10.64 4.93 18.19
N ALA A 430 -11.67 5.66 17.73
CA ALA A 430 -12.28 5.44 16.42
C ALA A 430 -11.27 5.68 15.29
N VAL A 431 -10.51 6.78 15.37
CA VAL A 431 -9.48 7.12 14.38
C VAL A 431 -8.35 6.09 14.43
N ARG A 432 -7.86 5.73 15.63
CA ARG A 432 -6.86 4.66 15.79
C ARG A 432 -7.32 3.34 15.18
N ALA A 433 -8.60 2.98 15.34
CA ALA A 433 -9.13 1.73 14.81
C ALA A 433 -9.18 1.71 13.28
N ILE A 434 -9.82 2.72 12.68
CA ILE A 434 -9.99 2.78 11.23
C ILE A 434 -8.65 2.98 10.53
N LEU A 435 -7.85 3.97 10.95
CA LEU A 435 -6.57 4.26 10.31
C LEU A 435 -5.49 3.27 10.70
N GLY A 436 -5.50 2.76 11.94
CA GLY A 436 -4.62 1.67 12.37
C GLY A 436 -4.75 0.46 11.45
N HIS A 437 -5.98 0.07 11.13
CA HIS A 437 -6.22 -0.99 10.16
C HIS A 437 -5.81 -0.59 8.73
N TYR A 438 -6.40 0.49 8.19
CA TYR A 438 -6.25 0.86 6.79
C TYR A 438 -4.78 1.11 6.42
N ILE A 439 -4.07 1.89 7.24
CA ILE A 439 -2.69 2.27 6.95
C ILE A 439 -1.73 1.08 7.11
N PHE A 440 -1.98 0.18 8.06
CA PHE A 440 -1.18 -1.03 8.17
C PHE A 440 -1.29 -1.92 6.90
N VAL A 441 -2.51 -2.07 6.37
CA VAL A 441 -2.73 -2.78 5.09
C VAL A 441 -2.10 -2.03 3.91
N PHE A 442 -2.17 -0.70 3.91
CA PHE A 442 -1.54 0.16 2.90
C PHE A 442 0.00 -0.03 2.86
N ILE A 443 0.66 -0.08 4.02
CA ILE A 443 2.12 -0.30 4.12
C ILE A 443 2.48 -1.75 3.74
N HIS A 444 1.63 -2.70 4.13
CA HIS A 444 1.79 -4.13 3.88
C HIS A 444 3.18 -4.65 4.35
N PRO A 445 3.54 -4.52 5.63
CA PRO A 445 4.92 -4.66 6.10
C PRO A 445 5.47 -6.10 6.12
N TYR A 446 4.63 -7.12 6.01
CA TYR A 446 5.04 -8.52 6.03
C TYR A 446 4.80 -9.23 4.68
N MET A 447 5.43 -10.40 4.48
CA MET A 447 5.22 -11.22 3.27
C MET A 447 3.82 -11.86 3.22
N ASP A 448 3.26 -12.20 4.38
CA ASP A 448 1.90 -12.70 4.56
C ASP A 448 1.39 -12.27 5.96
N GLY A 449 0.09 -12.39 6.22
CA GLY A 449 -0.51 -12.14 7.53
C GLY A 449 -0.99 -10.71 7.74
N ASN A 450 -0.74 -9.80 6.79
CA ASN A 450 -1.07 -8.38 6.91
C ASN A 450 -2.56 -8.14 7.19
N GLY A 451 -3.46 -8.82 6.47
CA GLY A 451 -4.91 -8.70 6.70
C GLY A 451 -5.35 -9.18 8.08
N ARG A 452 -4.82 -10.31 8.54
CA ARG A 452 -5.10 -10.89 9.87
C ARG A 452 -4.64 -9.97 11.00
N ILE A 453 -3.42 -9.44 10.88
CA ILE A 453 -2.86 -8.49 11.85
C ILE A 453 -3.60 -7.16 11.82
N ALA A 454 -3.96 -6.64 10.63
CA ALA A 454 -4.75 -5.41 10.52
C ALA A 454 -6.09 -5.52 11.25
N ARG A 455 -6.77 -6.67 11.17
CA ARG A 455 -8.01 -6.94 11.91
C ARG A 455 -7.78 -7.05 13.43
N PHE A 456 -6.63 -7.57 13.87
CA PHE A 456 -6.25 -7.48 15.29
C PHE A 456 -5.96 -6.04 15.74
N ILE A 457 -5.26 -5.24 14.93
CA ILE A 457 -5.03 -3.81 15.22
C ILE A 457 -6.37 -3.07 15.32
N LEU A 458 -7.25 -3.26 14.32
CA LEU A 458 -8.61 -2.71 14.30
C LEU A 458 -9.31 -2.94 15.65
N ASN A 459 -9.41 -4.20 16.05
CA ASN A 459 -10.17 -4.58 17.22
C ASN A 459 -9.49 -4.18 18.53
N THR A 460 -8.15 -4.19 18.58
CA THR A 460 -7.40 -3.71 19.74
C THR A 460 -7.63 -2.22 19.98
N MET A 461 -7.69 -1.43 18.90
CA MET A 461 -7.99 -0.01 18.97
C MET A 461 -9.47 0.26 19.25
N LEU A 462 -10.39 -0.53 18.70
CA LEU A 462 -11.83 -0.47 19.07
C LEU A 462 -12.02 -0.69 20.57
N ALA A 463 -11.35 -1.69 21.15
CA ALA A 463 -11.40 -1.96 22.58
C ALA A 463 -10.92 -0.78 23.43
N SER A 464 -9.93 -0.01 22.93
CA SER A 464 -9.41 1.18 23.63
C SER A 464 -10.45 2.31 23.78
N GLY A 465 -11.53 2.30 22.98
CA GLY A 465 -12.64 3.27 23.03
C GLY A 465 -13.93 2.72 23.64
N GLY A 466 -13.92 1.48 24.12
CA GLY A 466 -15.10 0.78 24.63
C GLY A 466 -16.04 0.25 23.56
N TYR A 467 -15.59 0.18 22.31
CA TYR A 467 -16.36 -0.41 21.22
C TYR A 467 -16.36 -1.95 21.32
N PRO A 468 -17.44 -2.62 20.86
CA PRO A 468 -17.46 -4.07 20.79
C PRO A 468 -16.48 -4.58 19.71
N TRP A 469 -15.99 -5.81 19.91
CA TRP A 469 -15.17 -6.51 18.93
C TRP A 469 -15.93 -6.66 17.61
N SER A 470 -15.28 -6.35 16.50
CA SER A 470 -15.84 -6.38 15.14
C SER A 470 -15.23 -7.52 14.34
N ILE A 471 -16.09 -8.36 13.76
CA ILE A 471 -15.72 -9.49 12.90
C ILE A 471 -16.11 -9.16 11.47
N VAL A 472 -15.14 -8.96 10.59
CA VAL A 472 -15.40 -8.85 9.15
C VAL A 472 -15.84 -10.22 8.63
N GLN A 473 -17.07 -10.34 8.15
CA GLN A 473 -17.62 -11.63 7.71
C GLN A 473 -17.11 -12.03 6.33
N VAL A 474 -16.72 -13.29 6.15
CA VAL A 474 -16.21 -13.81 4.86
C VAL A 474 -17.22 -13.63 3.72
N LYS A 475 -18.52 -13.74 4.01
CA LYS A 475 -19.59 -13.50 3.02
C LYS A 475 -19.64 -12.06 2.49
N ARG A 476 -19.06 -11.11 3.24
CA ARG A 476 -18.97 -9.68 2.91
C ARG A 476 -17.56 -9.27 2.48
N ARG A 477 -16.68 -10.24 2.16
CA ARG A 477 -15.30 -10.00 1.72
C ARG A 477 -15.23 -9.00 0.56
N ASN A 478 -16.11 -9.11 -0.43
CA ASN A 478 -16.09 -8.21 -1.59
C ASN A 478 -16.44 -6.78 -1.21
N GLU A 479 -17.41 -6.58 -0.31
CA GLU A 479 -17.75 -5.24 0.21
C GLU A 479 -16.55 -4.63 0.97
N TYR A 480 -15.90 -5.42 1.82
CA TYR A 480 -14.71 -5.01 2.58
C TYR A 480 -13.55 -4.59 1.66
N ILE A 481 -13.22 -5.40 0.64
CA ILE A 481 -12.15 -5.09 -0.30
C ILE A 481 -12.50 -3.86 -1.15
N ASN A 482 -13.73 -3.77 -1.65
CA ASN A 482 -14.18 -2.59 -2.41
C ASN A 482 -14.15 -1.31 -1.58
N ALA A 483 -14.47 -1.40 -0.29
CA ALA A 483 -14.39 -0.27 0.62
C ALA A 483 -12.95 0.22 0.84
N LEU A 484 -11.97 -0.69 0.90
CA LEU A 484 -10.53 -0.35 0.94
C LEU A 484 -10.06 0.26 -0.40
N GLU A 485 -10.48 -0.32 -1.52
CA GLU A 485 -10.13 0.19 -2.87
C GLU A 485 -10.68 1.60 -3.11
N ALA A 486 -11.85 1.95 -2.57
CA ALA A 486 -12.38 3.30 -2.65
C ALA A 486 -11.43 4.32 -1.99
N VAL A 487 -10.83 3.96 -0.85
CA VAL A 487 -9.83 4.83 -0.21
C VAL A 487 -8.59 5.00 -1.08
N HIS A 488 -8.11 3.92 -1.68
CA HIS A 488 -6.92 3.96 -2.53
C HIS A 488 -7.15 4.76 -3.83
N THR A 489 -8.31 4.60 -4.47
CA THR A 489 -8.53 5.06 -5.86
C THR A 489 -9.28 6.38 -5.95
N THR A 490 -10.24 6.63 -5.07
CA THR A 490 -11.05 7.86 -5.07
C THR A 490 -10.81 8.71 -3.82
N SER A 491 -9.91 8.27 -2.93
CA SER A 491 -9.61 8.93 -1.67
C SER A 491 -10.85 9.11 -0.77
N ASP A 492 -11.82 8.20 -0.86
CA ASP A 492 -13.02 8.20 -0.02
C ASP A 492 -12.93 7.14 1.08
N ILE A 493 -12.73 7.59 2.33
CA ILE A 493 -12.66 6.72 3.51
C ILE A 493 -14.05 6.29 4.02
N LYS A 494 -15.12 6.99 3.62
CA LYS A 494 -16.46 6.81 4.17
C LYS A 494 -17.00 5.38 3.99
N PRO A 495 -16.88 4.71 2.83
CA PRO A 495 -17.35 3.35 2.66
C PRO A 495 -16.74 2.38 3.67
N PHE A 496 -15.42 2.51 3.93
CA PHE A 496 -14.72 1.67 4.89
C PHE A 496 -15.18 1.93 6.32
N VAL A 497 -15.36 3.19 6.71
CA VAL A 497 -15.88 3.56 8.03
C VAL A 497 -17.28 2.98 8.26
N CYS A 498 -18.20 3.19 7.31
CA CYS A 498 -19.56 2.67 7.40
C CYS A 498 -19.59 1.14 7.48
N PHE A 499 -18.77 0.47 6.66
CA PHE A 499 -18.65 -0.99 6.68
C PHE A 499 -18.24 -1.53 8.06
N ILE A 500 -17.24 -0.93 8.70
CA ILE A 500 -16.80 -1.34 10.04
C ILE A 500 -17.87 -1.08 11.11
N ILE A 501 -18.60 0.04 11.02
CA ILE A 501 -19.71 0.34 11.94
C ILE A 501 -20.79 -0.76 11.85
N GLU A 502 -21.14 -1.19 10.63
CA GLU A 502 -22.11 -2.26 10.41
C GLU A 502 -21.60 -3.60 10.96
N GLU A 503 -20.36 -3.99 10.69
CA GLU A 503 -19.79 -5.24 11.23
C GLU A 503 -19.73 -5.24 12.77
N MET A 504 -19.44 -4.08 13.36
CA MET A 504 -19.44 -3.89 14.80
C MET A 504 -20.85 -4.12 15.39
N GLN A 505 -21.90 -3.66 14.71
CA GLN A 505 -23.29 -3.90 15.12
C GLN A 505 -23.70 -5.37 14.96
N LEU A 506 -23.29 -6.02 13.87
CA LEU A 506 -23.56 -7.43 13.61
C LEU A 506 -22.86 -8.32 14.65
N SER A 507 -21.60 -8.03 14.97
CA SER A 507 -20.81 -8.75 15.97
C SER A 507 -21.42 -8.60 17.37
N LYS A 508 -21.94 -7.41 17.70
CA LYS A 508 -22.69 -7.19 18.95
C LYS A 508 -23.97 -8.01 19.02
N LYS A 509 -24.69 -8.19 17.91
CA LYS A 509 -25.90 -9.04 17.85
C LYS A 509 -25.54 -10.51 17.99
N LEU A 510 -24.47 -10.97 17.32
CA LEU A 510 -23.95 -12.33 17.44
C LEU A 510 -23.57 -12.66 18.89
N LEU A 511 -22.82 -11.77 19.56
CA LEU A 511 -22.46 -11.97 20.96
C LEU A 511 -23.68 -12.17 21.87
N LYS A 512 -24.76 -11.41 21.66
CA LYS A 512 -26.02 -11.57 22.41
C LYS A 512 -26.72 -12.90 22.18
N SER A 513 -26.49 -13.57 21.04
CA SER A 513 -27.04 -14.90 20.79
C SER A 513 -26.19 -16.04 21.34
N LEU A 514 -24.94 -15.75 21.73
CA LEU A 514 -24.01 -16.72 22.32
C LEU A 514 -24.02 -16.69 23.85
N LEU A 515 -24.50 -15.60 24.44
CA LEU A 515 -24.72 -15.41 25.88
C LEU A 515 -26.17 -15.72 26.24
#